data_AF-A0A258H6D6-F1
#
_entry.id   AF-A0A258H6D6-F1
#
_cell.length_a   1.000
_cell.length_b   1.000
_cell.length_c   1.000
_cell.angle_alpha   90.00
_cell.angle_beta   90.00
_cell.angle_gamma   90.00
#
_symmetry.space_group_name_H-M   'P 1'
#
loop_
_entity.id
_entity.type
_entity.pdbx_description
1 polymer ?
#
loop_
_entity_poly.entity_id
_entity_poly.type
_entity_poly.pdbx_seq_one_letter_code
_entity_poly.pdbx_strand_id
1 'polypeptide(L)'
;MYLSSARHMVTAISGLPMSTLDIRYMLDMAMYLAVFGIFVLKVAPRLHPWLASTDRQGEIVGVGMGLHLANYFWSGIAKVLIGPAPWYWAFENETYNQIPYTIESGILPLGHIPWLSQFAYDALHIFNTPLNIVIVLVQLLAILCVLKVTSILFDLLHIGIYVFGGLFFWPWIWNNLTIWWAARSQKQGLLLNTKVACISAILLGAPVLGVNSAAWLAWFDVSDARQIYFEAVTKDSHTVKTPSAFFTSHAYSVSHGYMGHHDVAGQYAATQLASSHTLERNEKSGQCVAPSAFTESNYTETREQKLDRQENLYNFLHYHHRKMEEREAAVGRGSWYLHAHHHPSNPFLYEEFNALNLNDVVGYNLVMESICHSLKDGVVGKKVLARATEYYDVR
;
A
#
# COMPACT_ATOMS: atom_id res chain seq x y z
N MET A 1 -23.58 0.20 3.08
CA MET A 1 -23.99 -1.12 3.62
C MET A 1 -23.60 -2.24 2.65
N TYR A 2 -24.08 -2.25 1.41
CA TYR A 2 -23.83 -3.31 0.39
C TYR A 2 -22.35 -3.68 0.15
N LEU A 3 -21.41 -2.72 0.16
CA LEU A 3 -20.01 -3.00 -0.19
C LEU A 3 -19.15 -3.47 0.99
N SER A 4 -19.40 -2.96 2.21
CA SER A 4 -18.79 -3.51 3.44
C SER A 4 -19.32 -4.93 3.70
N SER A 5 -20.63 -5.15 3.50
CA SER A 5 -21.20 -6.50 3.55
C SER A 5 -20.64 -7.40 2.45
N ALA A 6 -20.50 -6.91 1.20
CA ALA A 6 -19.91 -7.69 0.11
C ALA A 6 -18.47 -8.10 0.43
N ARG A 7 -17.73 -7.30 1.19
CA ARG A 7 -16.35 -7.59 1.55
C ARG A 7 -16.20 -8.58 2.70
N HIS A 8 -16.94 -8.41 3.79
CA HIS A 8 -17.00 -9.43 4.84
C HIS A 8 -17.53 -10.75 4.27
N MET A 9 -18.47 -10.67 3.33
CA MET A 9 -18.95 -11.80 2.56
C MET A 9 -17.85 -12.38 1.65
N VAL A 10 -17.01 -11.58 0.98
CA VAL A 10 -15.89 -12.09 0.17
C VAL A 10 -14.86 -12.81 1.06
N THR A 11 -14.48 -12.26 2.21
CA THR A 11 -13.59 -12.97 3.16
C THR A 11 -14.24 -14.25 3.70
N ALA A 12 -15.54 -14.21 4.04
CA ALA A 12 -16.26 -15.38 4.53
C ALA A 12 -16.45 -16.46 3.45
N ILE A 13 -16.69 -16.06 2.19
CA ILE A 13 -16.85 -16.99 1.06
C ILE A 13 -15.50 -17.55 0.62
N SER A 14 -14.46 -16.72 0.54
CA SER A 14 -13.16 -17.15 0.02
C SER A 14 -12.28 -17.79 1.09
N GLY A 15 -12.58 -17.63 2.38
CA GLY A 15 -11.72 -18.06 3.48
C GLY A 15 -10.37 -17.33 3.57
N LEU A 16 -10.18 -16.24 2.82
CA LEU A 16 -8.90 -15.54 2.71
C LEU A 16 -8.91 -14.15 3.33
N PRO A 17 -7.81 -13.74 3.98
CA PRO A 17 -7.68 -12.40 4.52
C PRO A 17 -7.74 -11.37 3.39
N MET A 18 -8.58 -10.35 3.57
CA MET A 18 -8.65 -9.20 2.68
C MET A 18 -8.09 -7.96 3.36
N SER A 19 -7.16 -7.26 2.72
CA SER A 19 -6.53 -6.06 3.29
C SER A 19 -7.45 -4.85 3.37
N THR A 20 -7.76 -4.40 4.58
CA THR A 20 -8.79 -3.39 4.87
C THR A 20 -8.42 -1.98 4.41
N LEU A 21 -7.21 -1.76 3.90
CA LEU A 21 -6.69 -0.43 3.61
C LEU A 21 -7.08 0.11 2.21
N ASP A 22 -7.28 -0.75 1.21
CA ASP A 22 -7.35 -0.33 -0.20
C ASP A 22 -8.70 0.28 -0.62
N ILE A 23 -9.80 -0.46 -0.41
CA ILE A 23 -11.13 -0.05 -0.92
C ILE A 23 -12.01 0.56 0.18
N ARG A 24 -11.79 0.17 1.45
CA ARG A 24 -12.59 0.67 2.58
C ARG A 24 -12.51 2.19 2.67
N TYR A 25 -11.29 2.74 2.57
CA TYR A 25 -11.07 4.17 2.66
C TYR A 25 -11.76 4.94 1.53
N MET A 26 -11.68 4.45 0.28
CA MET A 26 -12.36 5.09 -0.84
C MET A 26 -13.88 5.15 -0.68
N LEU A 27 -14.49 4.04 -0.26
CA LEU A 27 -15.93 3.94 -0.13
C LEU A 27 -16.42 4.70 1.10
N ASP A 28 -15.73 4.56 2.22
CA ASP A 28 -16.04 5.31 3.44
C ASP A 28 -15.88 6.80 3.15
N MET A 29 -14.88 7.22 2.37
CA MET A 29 -14.70 8.61 1.97
C MET A 29 -15.78 9.09 0.98
N ALA A 30 -16.09 8.33 -0.07
CA ALA A 30 -17.13 8.72 -1.03
C ALA A 30 -18.51 8.77 -0.38
N MET A 31 -18.85 7.78 0.44
CA MET A 31 -20.08 7.78 1.24
C MET A 31 -20.07 8.92 2.25
N TYR A 32 -18.96 9.15 2.95
CA TYR A 32 -18.83 10.26 3.89
C TYR A 32 -19.05 11.58 3.15
N LEU A 33 -18.27 11.89 2.13
CA LEU A 33 -18.39 13.15 1.37
C LEU A 33 -19.79 13.34 0.77
N ALA A 34 -20.41 12.29 0.22
CA ALA A 34 -21.76 12.38 -0.33
C ALA A 34 -22.82 12.53 0.76
N VAL A 35 -22.90 11.62 1.73
CA VAL A 35 -23.94 11.60 2.76
C VAL A 35 -23.76 12.74 3.74
N PHE A 36 -22.55 12.94 4.24
CA PHE A 36 -22.22 14.03 5.15
C PHE A 36 -22.30 15.39 4.45
N GLY A 37 -21.79 15.53 3.23
CA GLY A 37 -21.90 16.77 2.46
C GLY A 37 -23.36 17.14 2.19
N ILE A 38 -24.19 16.18 1.74
CA ILE A 38 -25.63 16.39 1.56
C ILE A 38 -26.30 16.72 2.89
N PHE A 39 -25.99 15.98 3.95
CA PHE A 39 -26.55 16.24 5.28
C PHE A 39 -26.22 17.66 5.75
N VAL A 40 -24.95 18.07 5.74
CA VAL A 40 -24.48 19.39 6.18
C VAL A 40 -25.08 20.52 5.36
N LEU A 41 -25.22 20.35 4.04
CA LEU A 41 -25.70 21.42 3.16
C LEU A 41 -27.22 21.46 3.00
N LYS A 42 -27.93 20.33 3.15
CA LYS A 42 -29.37 20.23 2.83
C LYS A 42 -30.25 19.91 4.01
N VAL A 43 -29.75 19.13 4.98
CA VAL A 43 -30.55 18.63 6.11
C VAL A 43 -30.26 19.43 7.37
N ALA A 44 -28.99 19.57 7.75
CA ALA A 44 -28.54 20.26 8.94
C ALA A 44 -29.12 21.70 9.07
N PRO A 45 -29.14 22.55 8.02
CA PRO A 45 -29.71 23.89 8.10
C PRO A 45 -31.22 23.90 8.40
N ARG A 46 -31.93 22.80 8.08
CA ARG A 46 -33.37 22.64 8.35
C ARG A 46 -33.65 22.10 9.75
N LEU A 47 -32.67 21.45 10.38
CA LEU A 47 -32.80 20.92 11.73
C LEU A 47 -32.62 22.01 12.79
N HIS A 48 -31.71 22.95 12.57
CA HIS A 48 -31.48 24.04 13.52
C HIS A 48 -30.82 25.26 12.85
N PRO A 49 -31.22 26.51 13.18
CA PRO A 49 -30.63 27.73 12.60
C PRO A 49 -29.11 27.84 12.80
N TRP A 50 -28.59 27.29 13.91
CA TRP A 50 -27.15 27.22 14.18
C TRP A 50 -26.37 26.49 13.07
N LEU A 51 -26.93 25.42 12.51
CA LEU A 51 -26.31 24.63 11.43
C LEU A 51 -26.44 25.29 10.05
N ALA A 52 -27.31 26.29 9.92
CA ALA A 52 -27.43 27.10 8.71
C ALA A 52 -26.35 28.20 8.62
N SER A 53 -25.65 28.48 9.73
CA SER A 53 -24.57 29.46 9.76
C SER A 53 -23.39 29.00 8.89
N THR A 54 -22.91 29.90 8.02
CA THR A 54 -21.72 29.70 7.20
C THR A 54 -20.48 29.41 8.03
N ASP A 55 -20.37 30.01 9.21
CA ASP A 55 -19.25 29.79 10.12
C ASP A 55 -19.22 28.34 10.60
N ARG A 56 -20.38 27.79 10.95
CA ARG A 56 -20.51 26.39 11.44
C ARG A 56 -20.30 25.37 10.33
N GLN A 57 -20.81 25.65 9.13
CA GLN A 57 -20.49 24.85 7.96
C GLN A 57 -18.99 24.87 7.67
N GLY A 58 -18.35 26.03 7.84
CA GLY A 58 -16.90 26.18 7.75
C GLY A 58 -16.14 25.34 8.78
N GLU A 59 -16.58 25.28 10.03
CA GLU A 59 -15.98 24.42 11.07
C GLU A 59 -16.06 22.94 10.69
N ILE A 60 -17.23 22.50 10.22
CA ILE A 60 -17.47 21.12 9.79
C ILE A 60 -16.55 20.74 8.62
N VAL A 61 -16.41 21.62 7.63
CA VAL A 61 -15.45 21.43 6.52
C VAL A 61 -14.02 21.37 7.04
N GLY A 62 -13.66 22.26 7.99
CA GLY A 62 -12.36 22.27 8.66
C GLY A 62 -12.06 20.93 9.32
N VAL A 63 -13.01 20.36 10.06
CA VAL A 63 -12.88 19.01 10.64
C VAL A 63 -12.61 17.97 9.56
N GLY A 64 -13.41 17.94 8.48
CA GLY A 64 -13.21 16.99 7.39
C GLY A 64 -11.82 17.08 6.74
N MET A 65 -11.34 18.29 6.48
CA MET A 65 -9.97 18.53 5.99
C MET A 65 -8.93 18.05 7.01
N GLY A 66 -9.13 18.36 8.29
CA GLY A 66 -8.20 17.99 9.36
C GLY A 66 -8.10 16.48 9.58
N LEU A 67 -9.21 15.74 9.49
CA LEU A 67 -9.20 14.27 9.56
C LEU A 67 -8.35 13.66 8.45
N HIS A 68 -8.42 14.21 7.23
CA HIS A 68 -7.59 13.75 6.12
C HIS A 68 -6.12 14.11 6.33
N LEU A 69 -5.83 15.38 6.64
CA LEU A 69 -4.47 15.89 6.82
C LEU A 69 -3.75 15.33 8.05
N ALA A 70 -4.50 14.83 9.05
CA ALA A 70 -3.96 14.12 10.21
C ALA A 70 -3.08 12.94 9.80
N ASN A 71 -3.44 12.24 8.71
CA ASN A 71 -2.69 11.09 8.21
C ASN A 71 -1.27 11.49 7.76
N TYR A 72 -1.12 12.67 7.15
CA TYR A 72 0.19 13.20 6.77
C TYR A 72 0.96 13.68 8.00
N PHE A 73 0.33 14.49 8.84
CA PHE A 73 0.98 15.07 10.01
C PHE A 73 1.54 13.99 10.95
N TRP A 74 0.71 13.03 11.33
CA TRP A 74 1.11 11.97 12.25
C TRP A 74 2.06 10.95 11.63
N SER A 75 2.01 10.73 10.30
CA SER A 75 3.07 9.97 9.61
C SER A 75 4.41 10.70 9.59
N GLY A 76 4.41 12.04 9.52
CA GLY A 76 5.61 12.85 9.67
C GLY A 76 6.19 12.75 11.08
N ILE A 77 5.33 12.85 12.11
CA ILE A 77 5.73 12.64 13.51
C ILE A 77 6.26 11.22 13.72
N ALA A 78 5.60 10.20 13.17
CA ALA A 78 6.05 8.81 13.26
C ALA A 78 7.48 8.64 12.71
N LYS A 79 7.80 9.26 11.57
CA LYS A 79 9.15 9.23 10.99
C LYS A 79 10.18 9.98 11.84
N VAL A 80 9.79 11.09 12.47
CA VAL A 80 10.67 11.77 13.42
C VAL A 80 11.02 10.85 14.60
N LEU A 81 10.11 9.95 15.01
CA LEU A 81 10.22 9.20 16.27
C LEU A 81 10.62 7.71 16.16
N ILE A 82 10.61 7.09 14.98
CA ILE A 82 10.83 5.63 14.85
C ILE A 82 12.26 5.16 15.18
N GLY A 83 13.24 6.06 15.23
CA GLY A 83 14.63 5.73 15.54
C GLY A 83 15.08 6.14 16.94
N PRO A 84 16.34 5.86 17.30
CA PRO A 84 16.91 6.19 18.61
C PRO A 84 17.01 7.70 18.88
N ALA A 85 16.90 8.54 17.85
CA ALA A 85 16.92 9.99 17.96
C ALA A 85 15.91 10.64 17.00
N PRO A 86 15.43 11.86 17.30
CA PRO A 86 14.65 12.64 16.35
C PRO A 86 15.34 12.74 14.99
N TRP A 87 14.58 12.59 13.91
CA TRP A 87 15.06 12.64 12.52
C TRP A 87 15.94 11.47 12.07
N TYR A 88 16.17 10.47 12.91
CA TYR A 88 16.96 9.29 12.52
C TYR A 88 16.47 8.67 11.21
N TRP A 89 15.15 8.53 11.02
CA TRP A 89 14.57 8.06 9.76
C TRP A 89 15.01 8.89 8.55
N ALA A 90 15.08 10.23 8.68
CA ALA A 90 15.42 11.08 7.55
C ALA A 90 16.88 10.92 7.11
N PHE A 91 17.77 10.61 8.06
CA PHE A 91 19.21 10.46 7.79
C PHE A 91 19.60 9.04 7.40
N GLU A 92 18.99 8.04 8.02
CA GLU A 92 19.44 6.65 7.95
C GLU A 92 18.53 5.74 7.12
N ASN A 93 17.34 6.19 6.73
CA ASN A 93 16.45 5.36 5.92
C ASN A 93 16.88 5.36 4.45
N GLU A 94 17.09 4.18 3.88
CA GLU A 94 17.56 3.98 2.51
C GLU A 94 16.39 3.80 1.53
N THR A 95 15.63 4.87 1.26
CA THR A 95 14.38 4.78 0.45
C THR A 95 14.58 4.22 -0.96
N TYR A 96 15.79 4.32 -1.52
CA TYR A 96 16.13 3.76 -2.82
C TYR A 96 16.07 2.22 -2.85
N ASN A 97 16.12 1.54 -1.71
CA ASN A 97 15.98 0.08 -1.59
C ASN A 97 14.61 -0.42 -2.09
N GLN A 98 13.61 0.47 -2.15
CA GLN A 98 12.30 0.15 -2.71
C GLN A 98 12.32 -0.18 -4.19
N ILE A 99 13.19 0.44 -4.98
CA ILE A 99 13.21 0.27 -6.44
C ILE A 99 13.44 -1.20 -6.83
N PRO A 100 14.54 -1.86 -6.41
CA PRO A 100 14.77 -3.24 -6.82
C PRO A 100 13.69 -4.20 -6.30
N TYR A 101 13.18 -3.97 -5.08
CA TYR A 101 12.08 -4.77 -4.54
C TYR A 101 10.78 -4.63 -5.36
N THR A 102 10.44 -3.42 -5.79
CA THR A 102 9.18 -3.12 -6.49
C THR A 102 9.24 -3.48 -7.97
N ILE A 103 10.41 -3.44 -8.61
CA ILE A 103 10.65 -4.09 -9.90
C ILE A 103 10.39 -5.58 -9.76
N GLU A 104 11.00 -6.20 -8.76
CA GLU A 104 10.86 -7.63 -8.56
C GLU A 104 9.41 -8.03 -8.24
N SER A 105 8.73 -7.28 -7.38
CA SER A 105 7.31 -7.47 -7.08
C SER A 105 6.39 -7.17 -8.28
N GLY A 106 6.95 -6.64 -9.37
CA GLY A 106 6.24 -6.35 -10.60
C GLY A 106 5.28 -5.17 -10.49
N ILE A 107 5.54 -4.20 -9.61
CA ILE A 107 4.65 -3.05 -9.37
C ILE A 107 5.29 -1.70 -9.70
N LEU A 108 6.61 -1.64 -9.95
CA LEU A 108 7.27 -0.38 -10.29
C LEU A 108 6.88 0.06 -11.71
N PRO A 109 6.28 1.25 -11.92
CA PRO A 109 5.83 1.71 -13.23
C PRO A 109 6.97 1.81 -14.26
N LEU A 110 8.13 2.26 -13.82
CA LEU A 110 9.32 2.42 -14.67
C LEU A 110 10.17 1.14 -14.80
N GLY A 111 9.82 0.06 -14.08
CA GLY A 111 10.65 -1.13 -13.94
C GLY A 111 10.99 -1.86 -15.25
N HIS A 112 10.13 -1.73 -16.27
CA HIS A 112 10.33 -2.33 -17.59
C HIS A 112 11.31 -1.54 -18.47
N ILE A 113 11.82 -0.39 -18.01
CA ILE A 113 12.78 0.45 -18.71
C ILE A 113 14.10 0.44 -17.91
N PRO A 114 15.06 -0.45 -18.23
CA PRO A 114 16.23 -0.69 -17.38
C PRO A 114 17.07 0.56 -17.10
N TRP A 115 17.42 1.34 -18.13
CA TRP A 115 18.24 2.55 -17.97
C TRP A 115 17.55 3.60 -17.06
N LEU A 116 16.23 3.71 -17.15
CA LEU A 116 15.46 4.68 -16.38
C LEU A 116 15.30 4.22 -14.93
N SER A 117 15.11 2.92 -14.71
CA SER A 117 15.12 2.33 -13.37
C SER A 117 16.47 2.49 -12.68
N GLN A 118 17.57 2.27 -13.40
CA GLN A 118 18.91 2.52 -12.89
C GLN A 118 19.13 3.99 -12.56
N PHE A 119 18.78 4.89 -13.49
CA PHE A 119 18.89 6.33 -13.26
C PHE A 119 18.08 6.77 -12.04
N ALA A 120 16.86 6.28 -11.88
CA ALA A 120 16.02 6.58 -10.72
C ALA A 120 16.66 6.08 -9.41
N TYR A 121 17.20 4.86 -9.41
CA TYR A 121 17.91 4.28 -8.27
C TYR A 121 19.14 5.10 -7.89
N ASP A 122 20.00 5.43 -8.84
CA ASP A 122 21.21 6.22 -8.61
C ASP A 122 20.88 7.64 -8.12
N ALA A 123 19.85 8.27 -8.72
CA ALA A 123 19.39 9.59 -8.31
C ALA A 123 18.85 9.58 -6.88
N LEU A 124 18.00 8.61 -6.52
CA LEU A 124 17.51 8.49 -5.14
C LEU A 124 18.63 8.16 -4.17
N HIS A 125 19.63 7.35 -4.56
CA HIS A 125 20.79 7.09 -3.73
C HIS A 125 21.58 8.37 -3.44
N ILE A 126 21.80 9.23 -4.44
CA ILE A 126 22.51 10.52 -4.28
C ILE A 126 21.69 11.52 -3.44
N PHE A 127 20.38 11.60 -3.66
CA PHE A 127 19.50 12.58 -3.03
C PHE A 127 18.71 12.03 -1.84
N ASN A 128 19.04 10.84 -1.33
CA ASN A 128 18.25 10.11 -0.34
C ASN A 128 17.93 10.97 0.89
N THR A 129 18.96 11.44 1.58
CA THR A 129 18.81 12.24 2.80
C THR A 129 18.07 13.58 2.56
N PRO A 130 18.45 14.41 1.55
CA PRO A 130 17.66 15.60 1.22
C PRO A 130 16.18 15.31 0.94
N LEU A 131 15.88 14.27 0.17
CA LEU A 131 14.49 13.90 -0.15
C LEU A 131 13.74 13.44 1.09
N ASN A 132 14.34 12.60 1.93
CA ASN A 132 13.73 12.16 3.17
C ASN A 132 13.41 13.32 4.12
N ILE A 133 14.33 14.29 4.25
CA ILE A 133 14.09 15.51 5.02
C ILE A 133 12.89 16.28 4.44
N VAL A 134 12.84 16.46 3.11
CA VAL A 134 11.71 17.12 2.44
C VAL A 134 10.41 16.36 2.67
N ILE A 135 10.40 15.03 2.60
CA ILE A 135 9.22 14.20 2.86
C ILE A 135 8.68 14.47 4.27
N VAL A 136 9.56 14.42 5.30
CA VAL A 136 9.15 14.66 6.69
C VAL A 136 8.65 16.10 6.86
N LEU A 137 9.36 17.10 6.32
CA LEU A 137 8.93 18.49 6.40
C LEU A 137 7.57 18.71 5.73
N VAL A 138 7.36 18.21 4.51
CA VAL A 138 6.08 18.30 3.80
C VAL A 138 4.96 17.65 4.60
N GLN A 139 5.21 16.48 5.21
CA GLN A 139 4.26 15.81 6.09
C GLN A 139 3.93 16.64 7.34
N LEU A 140 4.92 17.24 8.00
CA LEU A 140 4.70 18.10 9.16
C LEU A 140 3.97 19.41 8.80
N LEU A 141 4.18 19.94 7.59
CA LEU A 141 3.46 21.12 7.09
C LEU A 141 1.94 20.88 6.92
N ALA A 142 1.46 19.64 7.01
CA ALA A 142 0.03 19.33 7.04
C ALA A 142 -0.72 20.10 8.14
N ILE A 143 -0.09 20.38 9.29
CA ILE A 143 -0.72 21.14 10.38
C ILE A 143 -1.03 22.59 9.98
N LEU A 144 -0.27 23.16 9.04
CA LEU A 144 -0.55 24.50 8.53
C LEU A 144 -1.83 24.54 7.66
N CYS A 145 -2.44 23.37 7.39
CA CYS A 145 -3.77 23.00 6.88
C CYS A 145 -4.40 23.80 5.70
N VAL A 146 -3.85 24.96 5.33
CA VAL A 146 -4.63 26.03 4.72
C VAL A 146 -3.87 26.75 3.60
N LEU A 147 -2.65 26.30 3.29
CA LEU A 147 -1.98 26.76 2.08
C LEU A 147 -2.49 25.91 0.92
N LYS A 148 -3.04 26.56 -0.11
CA LYS A 148 -3.40 25.93 -1.39
C LYS A 148 -2.26 25.11 -1.99
N VAL A 149 -1.02 25.44 -1.60
CA VAL A 149 0.21 24.79 -2.02
C VAL A 149 0.39 23.42 -1.34
N THR A 150 -0.07 23.22 -0.10
CA THR A 150 0.22 21.97 0.64
C THR A 150 -0.44 20.75 0.00
N SER A 151 -1.69 20.85 -0.48
CA SER A 151 -2.36 19.76 -1.20
C SER A 151 -1.60 19.36 -2.47
N ILE A 152 -1.05 20.34 -3.21
CA ILE A 152 -0.23 20.06 -4.40
C ILE A 152 1.07 19.36 -4.01
N LEU A 153 1.72 19.80 -2.93
CA LEU A 153 2.94 19.14 -2.43
C LEU A 153 2.68 17.70 -2.02
N PHE A 154 1.52 17.40 -1.40
CA PHE A 154 1.14 16.02 -1.09
C PHE A 154 0.91 15.22 -2.37
N ASP A 155 0.25 15.77 -3.39
CA ASP A 155 0.05 15.03 -4.64
C ASP A 155 1.37 14.77 -5.37
N LEU A 156 2.28 15.74 -5.40
CA LEU A 156 3.65 15.55 -5.89
C LEU A 156 4.38 14.45 -5.11
N LEU A 157 4.21 14.40 -3.79
CA LEU A 157 4.75 13.33 -2.95
C LEU A 157 4.17 11.97 -3.34
N HIS A 158 2.85 11.82 -3.49
CA HIS A 158 2.24 10.53 -3.89
C HIS A 158 2.63 10.12 -5.30
N ILE A 159 2.73 11.07 -6.23
CA ILE A 159 3.20 10.81 -7.60
C ILE A 159 4.64 10.32 -7.54
N GLY A 160 5.51 10.96 -6.75
CA GLY A 160 6.88 10.49 -6.51
C GLY A 160 6.90 9.08 -5.94
N ILE A 161 6.13 8.81 -4.89
CA ILE A 161 6.00 7.47 -4.28
C ILE A 161 5.51 6.43 -5.29
N TYR A 162 4.60 6.76 -6.19
CA TYR A 162 4.14 5.84 -7.23
C TYR A 162 5.23 5.57 -8.28
N VAL A 163 5.85 6.64 -8.80
CA VAL A 163 6.87 6.55 -9.85
C VAL A 163 8.11 5.79 -9.36
N PHE A 164 8.52 6.03 -8.12
CA PHE A 164 9.77 5.50 -7.56
C PHE A 164 9.59 4.28 -6.65
N GLY A 165 8.41 4.06 -6.08
CA GLY A 165 8.12 2.95 -5.16
C GLY A 165 6.92 2.08 -5.56
N GLY A 166 6.29 2.32 -6.70
CA GLY A 166 5.17 1.50 -7.21
C GLY A 166 3.87 1.59 -6.40
N LEU A 167 3.80 2.49 -5.43
CA LEU A 167 2.68 2.67 -4.54
C LEU A 167 1.68 3.72 -5.05
N PHE A 168 0.50 3.28 -5.47
CA PHE A 168 -0.50 4.12 -6.11
C PHE A 168 -1.59 4.60 -5.13
N PHE A 169 -1.31 5.67 -4.39
CA PHE A 169 -2.24 6.31 -3.46
C PHE A 169 -3.27 7.22 -4.14
N TRP A 170 -3.88 6.79 -5.23
CA TRP A 170 -4.81 7.61 -6.00
C TRP A 170 -6.02 8.13 -5.20
N PRO A 171 -6.57 7.44 -4.17
CA PRO A 171 -7.64 8.01 -3.36
C PRO A 171 -7.18 9.23 -2.53
N TRP A 172 -5.91 9.26 -2.12
CA TRP A 172 -5.32 10.38 -1.41
C TRP A 172 -5.15 11.56 -2.36
N ILE A 173 -4.66 11.29 -3.58
CA ILE A 173 -4.56 12.31 -4.65
C ILE A 173 -5.93 12.91 -4.94
N TRP A 174 -6.95 12.06 -5.11
CA TRP A 174 -8.33 12.51 -5.33
C TRP A 174 -8.84 13.43 -4.21
N ASN A 175 -8.58 13.07 -2.95
CA ASN A 175 -9.00 13.87 -1.80
C ASN A 175 -8.26 15.21 -1.72
N ASN A 176 -6.95 15.22 -1.95
CA ASN A 176 -6.16 16.45 -2.01
C ASN A 176 -6.66 17.38 -3.12
N LEU A 177 -6.94 16.86 -4.31
CA LEU A 177 -7.53 17.62 -5.42
C LEU A 177 -8.91 18.18 -5.05
N THR A 178 -9.74 17.40 -4.36
CA THR A 178 -11.07 17.85 -3.89
C THR A 178 -10.94 18.97 -2.87
N ILE A 179 -10.02 18.85 -1.89
CA ILE A 179 -9.71 19.89 -0.90
C ILE A 179 -9.18 21.15 -1.59
N TRP A 180 -8.24 20.99 -2.53
CA TRP A 180 -7.67 22.08 -3.29
C TRP A 180 -8.73 22.83 -4.11
N TRP A 181 -9.60 22.09 -4.81
CA TRP A 181 -10.68 22.69 -5.60
C TRP A 181 -11.69 23.40 -4.68
N ALA A 182 -12.08 22.78 -3.57
CA ALA A 182 -12.95 23.40 -2.57
C ALA A 182 -12.33 24.69 -2.00
N ALA A 183 -11.03 24.69 -1.66
CA ALA A 183 -10.33 25.87 -1.16
C ALA A 183 -10.12 26.96 -2.23
N ARG A 184 -9.98 26.56 -3.51
CA ARG A 184 -9.83 27.50 -4.63
C ARG A 184 -11.15 28.18 -5.03
N SER A 185 -12.28 27.49 -4.89
CA SER A 185 -13.60 28.04 -5.23
C SER A 185 -14.07 29.13 -4.26
N GLN A 186 -13.48 29.20 -3.06
CA GLN A 186 -13.75 30.24 -2.07
C GLN A 186 -12.98 31.54 -2.39
N LYS A 187 -13.72 32.62 -2.69
CA LYS A 187 -13.14 33.93 -3.02
C LYS A 187 -12.49 34.63 -1.81
N GLN A 188 -13.00 34.41 -0.60
CA GLN A 188 -12.58 35.12 0.61
C GLN A 188 -11.54 34.35 1.46
N GLY A 189 -11.02 33.22 0.95
CA GLY A 189 -10.17 32.32 1.73
C GLY A 189 -10.95 31.57 2.83
N LEU A 190 -10.26 30.74 3.61
CA LEU A 190 -10.88 30.02 4.73
C LEU A 190 -10.97 30.91 5.97
N LEU A 191 -12.15 30.90 6.63
CA LEU A 191 -12.41 31.58 7.89
C LEU A 191 -11.51 31.03 9.02
N LEU A 192 -11.21 31.85 10.03
CA LEU A 192 -10.32 31.47 11.14
C LEU A 192 -10.82 30.22 11.89
N ASN A 193 -12.13 30.15 12.15
CA ASN A 193 -12.75 29.02 12.84
C ASN A 193 -12.62 27.71 12.03
N THR A 194 -12.70 27.76 10.70
CA THR A 194 -12.39 26.61 9.83
C THR A 194 -10.95 26.12 10.02
N LYS A 195 -9.99 27.04 10.07
CA LYS A 195 -8.57 26.70 10.28
C LYS A 195 -8.34 26.07 11.65
N VAL A 196 -8.93 26.66 12.69
CA VAL A 196 -8.84 26.15 14.07
C VAL A 196 -9.49 24.78 14.19
N ALA A 197 -10.67 24.58 13.60
CA ALA A 197 -11.35 23.29 13.56
C ALA A 197 -10.50 22.23 12.86
N CYS A 198 -9.86 22.58 11.74
CA CYS A 198 -8.93 21.68 11.07
C CYS A 198 -7.72 21.30 11.93
N ILE A 199 -7.00 22.29 12.47
CA ILE A 199 -5.82 22.04 13.31
C ILE A 199 -6.20 21.18 14.52
N SER A 200 -7.34 21.47 15.14
CA SER A 200 -7.86 20.68 16.25
C SER A 200 -8.12 19.24 15.83
N ALA A 201 -8.76 19.01 14.69
CA ALA A 201 -9.00 17.65 14.16
C ALA A 201 -7.70 16.92 13.81
N ILE A 202 -6.69 17.62 13.29
CA ILE A 202 -5.34 17.05 13.07
C ILE A 202 -4.75 16.57 14.40
N LEU A 203 -4.71 17.45 15.41
CA LEU A 203 -4.11 17.14 16.71
C LEU A 203 -4.86 16.05 17.47
N LEU A 204 -6.19 16.03 17.40
CA LEU A 204 -7.03 14.96 17.95
C LEU A 204 -6.93 13.65 17.17
N GLY A 205 -6.31 13.68 15.98
CA GLY A 205 -6.01 12.52 15.16
C GLY A 205 -4.87 11.65 15.69
N ALA A 206 -4.24 12.00 16.82
CA ALA A 206 -3.13 11.24 17.37
C ALA A 206 -3.60 9.80 17.70
N PRO A 207 -2.90 8.74 17.22
CA PRO A 207 -3.31 7.35 17.48
C PRO A 207 -3.46 7.03 18.97
N VAL A 208 -2.60 7.62 19.81
CA VAL A 208 -2.61 7.51 21.28
C VAL A 208 -3.93 7.97 21.92
N LEU A 209 -4.64 8.90 21.29
CA LEU A 209 -5.90 9.43 21.84
C LEU A 209 -7.10 8.52 21.55
N GLY A 210 -7.01 7.63 20.56
CA GLY A 210 -8.10 6.72 20.19
C GLY A 210 -9.37 7.38 19.65
N VAL A 211 -9.40 8.71 19.44
CA VAL A 211 -10.58 9.47 18.99
C VAL A 211 -10.76 9.36 17.46
N ASN A 212 -9.68 9.61 16.72
CA ASN A 212 -9.59 9.43 15.27
C ASN A 212 -8.19 8.88 14.99
N SER A 213 -8.06 7.56 14.78
CA SER A 213 -6.73 6.95 14.60
C SER A 213 -6.16 7.28 13.23
N ALA A 214 -5.46 8.42 13.12
CA ALA A 214 -4.75 8.79 11.90
C ALA A 214 -3.64 7.77 11.59
N ALA A 215 -3.26 7.70 10.31
CA ALA A 215 -2.18 6.82 9.89
C ALA A 215 -0.84 7.17 10.60
N TRP A 216 -0.20 6.14 11.15
CA TRP A 216 1.12 6.22 11.80
C TRP A 216 2.15 5.48 10.96
N LEU A 217 2.50 6.06 9.81
CA LEU A 217 3.30 5.38 8.79
C LEU A 217 4.77 5.74 8.93
N ALA A 218 5.52 4.90 9.64
CA ALA A 218 6.97 4.91 9.67
C ALA A 218 7.51 3.49 9.70
N TRP A 219 8.50 3.24 8.86
CA TRP A 219 9.27 2.02 8.75
C TRP A 219 10.58 2.35 8.03
N PHE A 220 11.56 1.47 8.13
CA PHE A 220 12.79 1.53 7.37
C PHE A 220 12.67 0.71 6.08
N ASP A 221 13.14 1.22 4.96
CA ASP A 221 13.19 0.57 3.66
C ASP A 221 14.49 -0.24 3.57
N VAL A 222 14.37 -1.56 3.61
CA VAL A 222 15.52 -2.48 3.65
C VAL A 222 15.71 -3.15 2.30
N SER A 223 16.95 -3.44 1.92
CA SER A 223 17.24 -4.12 0.65
C SER A 223 16.97 -5.63 0.71
N ASP A 224 16.92 -6.19 1.93
CA ASP A 224 16.66 -7.60 2.18
C ASP A 224 15.34 -7.81 2.93
N ALA A 225 14.45 -8.61 2.35
CA ALA A 225 13.12 -8.83 2.90
C ALA A 225 12.53 -10.15 2.41
N ARG A 226 11.45 -10.59 3.06
CA ARG A 226 10.67 -11.71 2.59
C ARG A 226 9.68 -11.27 1.52
N GLN A 227 9.75 -11.89 0.36
CA GLN A 227 8.72 -11.80 -0.67
C GLN A 227 7.80 -13.01 -0.60
N ILE A 228 6.52 -12.77 -0.86
CA ILE A 228 5.49 -13.79 -0.90
C ILE A 228 4.66 -13.53 -2.15
N TYR A 229 4.65 -14.49 -3.07
CA TYR A 229 4.00 -14.33 -4.37
C TYR A 229 3.55 -15.68 -4.93
N PHE A 230 2.81 -15.65 -6.05
CA PHE A 230 2.40 -16.87 -6.75
C PHE A 230 3.18 -17.07 -8.04
N GLU A 231 3.50 -18.32 -8.36
CA GLU A 231 3.91 -18.77 -9.68
C GLU A 231 2.85 -19.71 -10.24
N ALA A 232 2.45 -19.53 -11.50
CA ALA A 232 1.63 -20.49 -12.21
C ALA A 232 2.52 -21.64 -12.69
N VAL A 233 2.09 -22.87 -12.46
CA VAL A 233 2.76 -24.08 -12.91
C VAL A 233 2.05 -24.56 -14.17
N THR A 234 2.79 -24.78 -15.25
CA THR A 234 2.25 -25.21 -16.55
C THR A 234 2.33 -26.73 -16.73
N LYS A 235 1.66 -27.27 -17.77
CA LYS A 235 1.66 -28.71 -18.12
C LYS A 235 3.07 -29.29 -18.30
N ASP A 236 3.98 -28.49 -18.82
CA ASP A 236 5.40 -28.84 -19.03
C ASP A 236 6.27 -28.56 -17.79
N SER A 237 5.66 -28.32 -16.62
CA SER A 237 6.33 -28.05 -15.34
C SER A 237 7.13 -26.74 -15.29
N HIS A 238 6.93 -25.85 -16.26
CA HIS A 238 7.48 -24.51 -16.23
C HIS A 238 6.73 -23.65 -15.20
N THR A 239 7.43 -22.72 -14.54
CA THR A 239 6.86 -21.88 -13.48
C THR A 239 6.96 -20.41 -13.86
N VAL A 240 5.83 -19.71 -13.91
CA VAL A 240 5.75 -18.32 -14.36
C VAL A 240 5.19 -17.44 -13.25
N LYS A 241 5.89 -16.34 -12.91
CA LYS A 241 5.41 -15.41 -11.87
C LYS A 241 4.04 -14.83 -12.23
N THR A 242 3.08 -14.92 -11.31
CA THR A 242 1.70 -14.46 -11.52
C THR A 242 1.55 -13.02 -11.03
N PRO A 243 1.02 -12.09 -11.84
CA PRO A 243 0.75 -10.73 -11.40
C PRO A 243 -0.32 -10.71 -10.32
N SER A 244 -0.13 -9.91 -9.26
CA SER A 244 -1.12 -9.78 -8.18
C SER A 244 -2.48 -9.32 -8.72
N ALA A 245 -2.50 -8.52 -9.79
CA ALA A 245 -3.73 -8.09 -10.47
C ALA A 245 -4.60 -9.26 -10.96
N PHE A 246 -4.02 -10.42 -11.30
CA PHE A 246 -4.76 -11.63 -11.68
C PHE A 246 -5.80 -12.04 -10.62
N PHE A 247 -5.54 -11.73 -9.35
CA PHE A 247 -6.41 -12.06 -8.23
C PHE A 247 -7.55 -11.06 -8.00
N THR A 248 -7.67 -10.02 -8.83
CA THR A 248 -8.78 -9.06 -8.84
C THR A 248 -9.10 -8.50 -7.44
N SER A 249 -10.26 -8.82 -6.85
CA SER A 249 -10.67 -8.37 -5.52
C SER A 249 -9.67 -8.70 -4.41
N HIS A 250 -8.83 -9.73 -4.59
CA HIS A 250 -7.78 -10.12 -3.63
C HIS A 250 -6.39 -9.61 -4.02
N ALA A 251 -6.26 -8.89 -5.15
CA ALA A 251 -4.97 -8.44 -5.70
C ALA A 251 -4.12 -7.69 -4.67
N TYR A 252 -4.74 -6.78 -3.92
CA TYR A 252 -4.03 -6.03 -2.88
C TYR A 252 -3.56 -6.88 -1.70
N SER A 253 -4.31 -7.93 -1.33
CA SER A 253 -3.91 -8.85 -0.27
C SER A 253 -2.80 -9.79 -0.73
N VAL A 254 -2.86 -10.23 -2.00
CA VAL A 254 -1.79 -10.99 -2.63
C VAL A 254 -0.52 -10.16 -2.77
N SER A 255 -0.62 -8.90 -3.20
CA SER A 255 0.53 -8.00 -3.33
C SER A 255 1.18 -7.64 -1.99
N HIS A 256 0.48 -7.88 -0.87
CA HIS A 256 0.98 -7.75 0.49
C HIS A 256 1.56 -9.03 1.07
N GLY A 257 1.46 -10.15 0.34
CA GLY A 257 1.89 -11.45 0.83
C GLY A 257 1.00 -12.06 1.91
N TYR A 258 -0.26 -11.61 2.05
CA TYR A 258 -1.15 -12.09 3.13
C TYR A 258 -1.43 -13.59 3.06
N MET A 259 -1.24 -14.21 1.89
CA MET A 259 -1.44 -15.65 1.68
C MET A 259 -0.39 -16.53 2.37
N GLY A 260 0.74 -15.94 2.79
CA GLY A 260 1.81 -16.65 3.48
C GLY A 260 2.47 -15.81 4.58
N HIS A 261 1.73 -14.88 5.19
CA HIS A 261 2.27 -13.85 6.08
C HIS A 261 2.80 -14.39 7.42
N HIS A 262 2.46 -15.63 7.77
CA HIS A 262 2.91 -16.27 9.02
C HIS A 262 4.42 -16.47 9.05
N ASP A 263 5.00 -16.49 10.26
CA ASP A 263 6.43 -16.74 10.42
C ASP A 263 6.76 -18.17 10.00
N VAL A 264 7.77 -18.29 9.14
CA VAL A 264 8.28 -19.58 8.64
C VAL A 264 9.73 -19.70 9.08
N ALA A 265 10.07 -20.82 9.71
CA ALA A 265 11.42 -21.04 10.22
C ALA A 265 12.47 -20.83 9.11
N GLY A 266 13.49 -20.03 9.41
CA GLY A 266 14.57 -19.70 8.46
C GLY A 266 14.22 -18.61 7.43
N GLN A 267 13.04 -17.99 7.52
CA GLN A 267 12.63 -16.84 6.69
C GLN A 267 12.65 -15.55 7.53
N TYR A 268 12.82 -14.40 6.88
CA TYR A 268 12.55 -13.10 7.52
C TYR A 268 11.07 -13.01 7.91
N ALA A 269 10.78 -12.21 8.93
CA ALA A 269 9.42 -11.81 9.24
C ALA A 269 8.75 -11.21 7.98
N ALA A 270 7.48 -11.49 7.79
CA ALA A 270 6.75 -10.97 6.65
C ALA A 270 6.48 -9.48 6.84
N THR A 271 7.00 -8.65 5.93
CA THR A 271 6.82 -7.20 5.94
C THR A 271 6.24 -6.74 4.62
N GLN A 272 5.62 -5.55 4.63
CA GLN A 272 5.06 -4.96 3.42
C GLN A 272 6.18 -4.24 2.68
N LEU A 273 6.31 -4.46 1.37
CA LEU A 273 7.22 -3.68 0.51
C LEU A 273 8.66 -3.58 1.04
N ALA A 274 9.28 -4.69 1.45
CA ALA A 274 10.63 -4.66 2.04
C ALA A 274 10.85 -3.57 3.10
N SER A 275 9.87 -3.44 4.00
CA SER A 275 9.97 -2.58 5.16
C SER A 275 10.51 -3.32 6.39
N SER A 276 10.96 -2.56 7.39
CA SER A 276 11.24 -3.04 8.73
C SER A 276 10.79 -2.02 9.78
N HIS A 277 10.29 -2.48 10.92
CA HIS A 277 10.01 -1.62 12.07
C HIS A 277 11.11 -1.66 13.14
N THR A 278 12.14 -2.48 12.96
CA THR A 278 13.23 -2.61 13.93
C THR A 278 14.52 -1.99 13.44
N LEU A 279 15.22 -1.35 14.38
CA LEU A 279 16.51 -0.71 14.15
C LEU A 279 17.57 -1.75 13.73
N GLU A 280 17.58 -2.93 14.35
CA GLU A 280 18.55 -3.98 14.05
C GLU A 280 18.49 -4.43 12.57
N ARG A 281 17.28 -4.58 12.03
CA ARG A 281 17.07 -4.92 10.61
C ARG A 281 17.52 -3.77 9.69
N ASN A 282 17.29 -2.52 10.08
CA ASN A 282 17.75 -1.36 9.30
C ASN A 282 19.29 -1.30 9.23
N GLU A 283 19.97 -1.41 10.38
CA GLU A 283 21.44 -1.32 10.46
C GLU A 283 22.15 -2.46 9.72
N LYS A 284 21.48 -3.59 9.52
CA LYS A 284 21.98 -4.76 8.77
C LYS A 284 21.45 -4.82 7.33
N SER A 285 20.69 -3.82 6.87
CA SER A 285 20.16 -3.76 5.50
C SER A 285 21.30 -3.96 4.49
N GLY A 286 21.11 -4.85 3.51
CA GLY A 286 22.05 -5.04 2.41
C GLY A 286 23.28 -5.88 2.74
N GLN A 287 23.48 -6.24 4.00
CA GLN A 287 24.52 -7.19 4.41
C GLN A 287 24.11 -8.65 4.15
N CYS A 288 22.83 -8.88 3.77
CA CYS A 288 22.25 -10.19 3.49
C CYS A 288 22.46 -11.19 4.64
N VAL A 289 22.27 -10.73 5.88
CA VAL A 289 22.43 -11.52 7.09
C VAL A 289 21.32 -12.58 7.17
N ALA A 290 21.65 -13.81 7.56
CA ALA A 290 20.66 -14.88 7.65
C ALA A 290 19.49 -14.51 8.60
N PRO A 291 18.24 -14.84 8.28
CA PRO A 291 17.08 -14.50 9.11
C PRO A 291 17.18 -14.97 10.56
N SER A 292 17.86 -16.10 10.80
CA SER A 292 18.10 -16.65 12.15
C SER A 292 18.95 -15.75 13.07
N ALA A 293 19.58 -14.71 12.52
CA ALA A 293 20.37 -13.75 13.30
C ALA A 293 19.53 -12.65 13.94
N PHE A 294 18.23 -12.55 13.59
CA PHE A 294 17.32 -11.56 14.12
C PHE A 294 16.42 -12.18 15.20
N THR A 295 16.07 -11.36 16.19
CA THR A 295 15.21 -11.78 17.31
C THR A 295 13.72 -11.84 16.94
N GLU A 296 13.37 -11.65 15.67
CA GLU A 296 11.99 -11.51 15.19
C GLU A 296 11.37 -12.85 14.78
N SER A 297 10.52 -13.39 15.67
CA SER A 297 9.29 -14.12 15.35
C SER A 297 8.74 -14.75 16.63
N ASN A 298 7.63 -14.22 17.16
CA ASN A 298 6.89 -14.83 18.29
C ASN A 298 5.65 -15.61 17.83
N TYR A 299 5.31 -15.62 16.53
CA TYR A 299 4.09 -16.25 16.04
C TYR A 299 4.37 -17.22 14.89
N THR A 300 4.68 -18.46 15.24
CA THR A 300 4.68 -19.58 14.30
C THR A 300 3.26 -20.10 14.13
N GLU A 301 2.82 -20.25 12.88
CA GLU A 301 1.55 -20.88 12.54
C GLU A 301 1.44 -22.28 13.16
N THR A 302 0.34 -22.57 13.85
CA THR A 302 0.08 -23.92 14.34
C THR A 302 -0.20 -24.87 13.18
N ARG A 303 -0.02 -26.19 13.40
CA ARG A 303 -0.33 -27.19 12.37
C ARG A 303 -1.79 -27.11 11.87
N GLU A 304 -2.73 -26.85 12.77
CA GLU A 304 -4.16 -26.73 12.44
C GLU A 304 -4.42 -25.52 11.55
N GLN A 305 -3.92 -24.33 11.95
CA GLN A 305 -4.04 -23.11 11.15
C GLN A 305 -3.42 -23.26 9.77
N LYS A 306 -2.28 -23.96 9.67
CA LYS A 306 -1.64 -24.26 8.39
C LYS A 306 -2.54 -25.10 7.49
N LEU A 307 -3.16 -26.14 8.03
CA LEU A 307 -4.08 -27.00 7.27
C LEU A 307 -5.29 -26.20 6.80
N ASP A 308 -5.90 -25.40 7.68
CA ASP A 308 -7.03 -24.54 7.34
C ASP A 308 -6.67 -23.53 6.24
N ARG A 309 -5.51 -22.88 6.34
CA ARG A 309 -5.03 -21.95 5.31
C ARG A 309 -4.81 -22.68 3.99
N GLN A 310 -4.20 -23.85 4.01
CA GLN A 310 -3.94 -24.64 2.80
C GLN A 310 -5.25 -25.05 2.12
N GLU A 311 -6.25 -25.49 2.89
CA GLU A 311 -7.57 -25.81 2.36
C GLU A 311 -8.27 -24.58 1.75
N ASN A 312 -8.27 -23.45 2.47
CA ASN A 312 -8.85 -22.19 1.98
C ASN A 312 -8.16 -21.69 0.70
N LEU A 313 -6.83 -21.77 0.64
CA LEU A 313 -6.07 -21.38 -0.56
C LEU A 313 -6.31 -22.34 -1.72
N TYR A 314 -6.37 -23.65 -1.49
CA TYR A 314 -6.70 -24.63 -2.51
C TYR A 314 -8.07 -24.32 -3.14
N ASN A 315 -9.10 -24.18 -2.30
CA ASN A 315 -10.46 -23.86 -2.76
C ASN A 315 -10.49 -22.53 -3.53
N PHE A 316 -9.86 -21.49 -2.98
CA PHE A 316 -9.79 -20.19 -3.64
C PHE A 316 -9.12 -20.27 -5.01
N LEU A 317 -7.93 -20.89 -5.09
CA LEU A 317 -7.16 -20.95 -6.34
C LEU A 317 -7.89 -21.78 -7.40
N HIS A 318 -8.50 -22.90 -7.02
CA HIS A 318 -9.28 -23.73 -7.92
C HIS A 318 -10.45 -22.96 -8.54
N TYR A 319 -11.28 -22.31 -7.72
CA TYR A 319 -12.43 -21.54 -8.23
C TYR A 319 -12.01 -20.25 -8.94
N HIS A 320 -10.96 -19.58 -8.46
CA HIS A 320 -10.48 -18.35 -9.05
C HIS A 320 -9.84 -18.60 -10.42
N HIS A 321 -9.08 -19.69 -10.59
CA HIS A 321 -8.53 -20.09 -11.88
C HIS A 321 -9.63 -20.26 -12.94
N ARG A 322 -10.65 -21.08 -12.64
CA ARG A 322 -11.79 -21.29 -13.55
C ARG A 322 -12.51 -19.98 -13.90
N LYS A 323 -12.76 -19.14 -12.90
CA LYS A 323 -13.34 -17.80 -13.10
C LYS A 323 -12.49 -16.95 -14.04
N MET A 324 -11.17 -17.06 -13.97
CA MET A 324 -10.26 -16.30 -14.81
C MET A 324 -10.20 -16.83 -16.24
N GLU A 325 -10.29 -18.14 -16.45
CA GLU A 325 -10.47 -18.73 -17.79
C GLU A 325 -11.78 -18.24 -18.44
N GLU A 326 -12.89 -18.28 -17.70
CA GLU A 326 -14.19 -17.75 -18.16
C GLU A 326 -14.12 -16.26 -18.51
N ARG A 327 -13.43 -15.48 -17.67
CA ARG A 327 -13.24 -14.05 -17.90
C ARG A 327 -12.37 -13.78 -19.12
N GLU A 328 -11.27 -14.51 -19.31
CA GLU A 328 -10.43 -14.38 -20.49
C GLU A 328 -11.22 -14.69 -21.76
N ALA A 329 -12.05 -15.73 -21.75
CA ALA A 329 -12.93 -16.08 -22.87
C ALA A 329 -13.97 -14.97 -23.16
N ALA A 330 -14.49 -14.31 -22.12
CA ALA A 330 -15.56 -13.32 -22.25
C ALA A 330 -15.07 -11.91 -22.64
N VAL A 331 -13.96 -11.44 -22.05
CA VAL A 331 -13.50 -10.04 -22.21
C VAL A 331 -12.04 -9.91 -22.66
N GLY A 332 -11.37 -11.03 -22.92
CA GLY A 332 -10.00 -11.08 -23.41
C GLY A 332 -8.93 -11.12 -22.32
N ARG A 333 -7.71 -11.42 -22.77
CA ARG A 333 -6.48 -11.48 -21.96
C ARG A 333 -6.15 -10.13 -21.34
N GLY A 334 -5.59 -10.15 -20.13
CA GLY A 334 -5.12 -8.94 -19.44
C GLY A 334 -6.23 -8.06 -18.85
N SER A 335 -7.50 -8.45 -18.95
CA SER A 335 -8.63 -7.70 -18.37
C SER A 335 -8.56 -7.52 -16.85
N TRP A 336 -7.67 -8.26 -16.17
CA TRP A 336 -7.39 -8.13 -14.75
C TRP A 336 -6.52 -6.91 -14.40
N TYR A 337 -5.71 -6.39 -15.33
CA TYR A 337 -4.90 -5.17 -15.10
C TYR A 337 -5.75 -3.90 -14.96
N LEU A 338 -7.01 -3.94 -15.38
CA LEU A 338 -7.95 -2.82 -15.20
C LEU A 338 -8.42 -2.67 -13.74
N HIS A 339 -8.11 -3.64 -12.87
CA HIS A 339 -8.40 -3.53 -11.45
C HIS A 339 -7.37 -2.62 -10.77
N ALA A 340 -7.76 -1.37 -10.49
CA ALA A 340 -6.93 -0.44 -9.76
C ALA A 340 -6.93 -0.76 -8.25
N HIS A 341 -5.74 -0.92 -7.69
CA HIS A 341 -5.46 -0.99 -6.26
C HIS A 341 -4.14 -0.27 -5.96
N HIS A 342 -3.75 -0.15 -4.70
CA HIS A 342 -2.52 0.57 -4.31
C HIS A 342 -1.22 -0.03 -4.84
N HIS A 343 -1.18 -1.29 -5.25
CA HIS A 343 0.03 -1.97 -5.77
C HIS A 343 -0.19 -2.48 -7.20
N PRO A 344 -0.57 -1.61 -8.14
CA PRO A 344 -1.00 -2.07 -9.46
C PRO A 344 0.13 -2.84 -10.14
N SER A 345 -0.18 -4.02 -10.66
CA SER A 345 0.80 -4.82 -11.41
C SER A 345 1.18 -4.08 -12.70
N ASN A 346 2.49 -3.93 -12.95
CA ASN A 346 3.00 -3.41 -14.20
C ASN A 346 2.95 -4.50 -15.27
N PRO A 347 2.07 -4.41 -16.29
CA PRO A 347 1.91 -5.48 -17.27
C PRO A 347 3.21 -5.80 -18.02
N PHE A 348 4.10 -4.83 -18.19
CA PHE A 348 5.38 -5.01 -18.90
C PHE A 348 6.43 -5.79 -18.09
N LEU A 349 6.20 -6.02 -16.79
CA LEU A 349 7.06 -6.87 -15.95
C LEU A 349 6.59 -8.32 -15.90
N TYR A 350 5.50 -8.65 -16.58
CA TYR A 350 4.87 -9.98 -16.59
C TYR A 350 4.67 -10.50 -18.01
N GLU A 351 5.58 -10.20 -18.94
CA GLU A 351 5.47 -10.60 -20.36
C GLU A 351 5.20 -12.09 -20.55
N GLU A 352 5.91 -12.93 -19.79
CA GLU A 352 5.77 -14.38 -19.84
C GLU A 352 4.38 -14.85 -19.37
N PHE A 353 3.86 -14.29 -18.27
CA PHE A 353 2.50 -14.59 -17.82
C PHE A 353 1.44 -14.09 -18.80
N ASN A 354 1.67 -12.93 -19.42
CA ASN A 354 0.75 -12.37 -20.41
C ASN A 354 0.69 -13.22 -21.70
N ALA A 355 1.77 -13.93 -22.03
CA ALA A 355 1.82 -14.87 -23.14
C ALA A 355 1.20 -16.23 -22.81
N LEU A 356 1.07 -16.56 -21.53
CA LEU A 356 0.57 -17.84 -21.04
C LEU A 356 -0.90 -18.07 -21.44
N ASN A 357 -1.19 -19.28 -21.91
CA ASN A 357 -2.56 -19.75 -22.06
C ASN A 357 -3.02 -20.34 -20.73
N LEU A 358 -4.08 -19.80 -20.12
CA LEU A 358 -4.54 -20.25 -18.81
C LEU A 358 -4.91 -21.75 -18.78
N ASN A 359 -5.39 -22.30 -19.91
CA ASN A 359 -5.68 -23.74 -20.04
C ASN A 359 -4.44 -24.65 -19.89
N ASP A 360 -3.24 -24.08 -19.98
CA ASP A 360 -1.99 -24.80 -19.81
C ASP A 360 -1.50 -24.78 -18.37
N VAL A 361 -2.12 -24.02 -17.47
CA VAL A 361 -1.85 -24.04 -16.03
C VAL A 361 -2.40 -25.33 -15.42
N VAL A 362 -1.60 -26.01 -14.59
CA VAL A 362 -1.99 -27.19 -13.80
C VAL A 362 -2.23 -26.83 -12.33
N GLY A 363 -1.58 -25.78 -11.85
CA GLY A 363 -1.57 -25.40 -10.45
C GLY A 363 -0.83 -24.10 -10.20
N TYR A 364 -0.74 -23.71 -8.94
CA TYR A 364 -0.01 -22.53 -8.49
C TYR A 364 0.91 -22.89 -7.33
N ASN A 365 2.11 -22.32 -7.34
CA ASN A 365 3.04 -22.33 -6.22
C ASN A 365 2.85 -21.04 -5.42
N LEU A 366 2.52 -21.15 -4.13
CA LEU A 366 2.77 -20.06 -3.18
C LEU A 366 4.25 -20.10 -2.82
N VAL A 367 4.98 -19.06 -3.23
CA VAL A 367 6.43 -18.95 -3.02
C VAL A 367 6.70 -17.94 -1.92
N MET A 368 7.58 -18.32 -0.99
CA MET A 368 8.05 -17.49 0.10
C MET A 368 9.58 -17.46 0.07
N GLU A 369 10.15 -16.29 -0.18
CA GLU A 369 11.60 -16.13 -0.32
C GLU A 369 12.13 -15.00 0.53
N SER A 370 13.15 -15.27 1.33
CA SER A 370 13.98 -14.24 1.97
C SER A 370 15.08 -13.88 1.00
N ILE A 371 14.99 -12.68 0.44
CA ILE A 371 15.84 -12.24 -0.67
C ILE A 371 16.58 -10.98 -0.24
N CYS A 372 17.86 -10.92 -0.59
CA CYS A 372 18.64 -9.69 -0.59
C CYS A 372 18.68 -9.15 -2.02
N HIS A 373 18.15 -7.95 -2.23
CA HIS A 373 18.05 -7.34 -3.55
C HIS A 373 19.22 -6.41 -3.84
N SER A 374 19.60 -6.33 -5.10
CA SER A 374 20.48 -5.29 -5.61
C SER A 374 19.99 -4.83 -6.99
N LEU A 375 20.41 -3.65 -7.43
CA LEU A 375 20.16 -3.17 -8.79
C LEU A 375 21.48 -2.89 -9.48
N LYS A 376 21.65 -3.44 -10.67
CA LYS A 376 22.80 -3.14 -11.53
C LYS A 376 22.38 -3.11 -12.99
N ASP A 377 22.74 -2.04 -13.69
CA ASP A 377 22.40 -1.81 -15.09
C ASP A 377 20.88 -1.94 -15.36
N GLY A 378 20.06 -1.58 -14.37
CA GLY A 378 18.60 -1.69 -14.42
C GLY A 378 18.05 -3.10 -14.23
N VAL A 379 18.90 -4.09 -13.95
CA VAL A 379 18.53 -5.47 -13.69
C VAL A 379 18.60 -5.75 -12.20
N VAL A 380 17.54 -6.35 -11.66
CA VAL A 380 17.49 -6.72 -10.24
C VAL A 380 18.33 -7.97 -10.02
N GLY A 381 19.39 -7.83 -9.23
CA GLY A 381 20.12 -8.96 -8.65
C GLY A 381 19.39 -9.49 -7.42
N LYS A 382 19.36 -10.81 -7.27
CA LYS A 382 18.76 -11.48 -6.11
C LYS A 382 19.74 -12.48 -5.51
N LYS A 383 19.92 -12.38 -4.21
CA LYS A 383 20.52 -13.45 -3.41
C LYS A 383 19.44 -14.04 -2.51
N VAL A 384 18.98 -15.24 -2.86
CA VAL A 384 17.99 -15.99 -2.07
C VAL A 384 18.69 -16.61 -0.87
N LEU A 385 18.26 -16.24 0.33
CA LEU A 385 18.78 -16.74 1.60
C LEU A 385 17.98 -17.97 2.06
N ALA A 386 16.68 -17.99 1.80
CA ALA A 386 15.79 -19.11 2.06
C ALA A 386 14.62 -19.07 1.09
N ARG A 387 14.17 -20.24 0.62
CA ARG A 387 12.98 -20.41 -0.22
C ARG A 387 12.11 -21.53 0.33
N ALA A 388 10.81 -21.29 0.39
CA ALA A 388 9.80 -22.30 0.66
C ALA A 388 8.68 -22.18 -0.39
N THR A 389 8.13 -23.33 -0.79
CA THR A 389 7.10 -23.41 -1.81
C THR A 389 5.98 -24.33 -1.34
N GLU A 390 4.73 -23.93 -1.56
CA GLU A 390 3.54 -24.76 -1.36
C GLU A 390 2.77 -24.85 -2.70
N TYR A 391 2.55 -26.07 -3.20
CA TYR A 391 1.84 -26.32 -4.46
C TYR A 391 0.34 -26.51 -4.23
N TYR A 392 -0.47 -25.93 -5.11
CA TYR A 392 -1.93 -26.01 -5.13
C TYR A 392 -2.40 -26.39 -6.52
N ASP A 393 -2.98 -27.58 -6.64
CA ASP A 393 -3.56 -28.05 -7.91
C ASP A 393 -4.86 -27.30 -8.23
N VAL A 394 -5.10 -27.01 -9.51
CA VAL A 394 -6.33 -26.32 -9.97
C VAL A 394 -7.10 -27.09 -11.04
N ARG A 395 -6.79 -28.38 -11.23
CA ARG A 395 -7.48 -29.24 -12.20
C ARG A 395 -8.55 -30.14 -11.59
#